data_AF-A0A672I8P3-F1
#
_entry.id   AF-A0A672I8P3-F1
#
_cell.length_a   1.000
_cell.length_b   1.000
_cell.length_c   1.000
_cell.angle_alpha   90.00
_cell.angle_beta   90.00
_cell.angle_gamma   90.00
#
_symmetry.space_group_name_H-M   'P 1'
#
loop_
_entity.id
_entity.type
_entity.pdbx_description
1 polymer ?
#
loop_
_entity_poly.entity_id
_entity_poly.type
_entity_poly.pdbx_seq_one_letter_code
_entity_poly.pdbx_strand_id
1 'polypeptide(L)'
;MNGSQWTVPTRIEIQDCVCVCVCVCVCVCVFSSNTTRKRDDYLEWPEYFMAVAFLSAQRSKDPSSQVGACIVNPENKIVGIGYNGMPNGCDDDLLPWSRTADDRLDTKYPYVCHAELNAIMNKNSADVKGCTMYVALFPCNECAKLIIQAGRARGLCLMPQFIFSDHF
;
A
#
# COMPACT_ATOMS: atom_id res chain seq x y z
N MET A 1 36.23 -43.63 -17.69
CA MET A 1 35.14 -43.85 -16.74
C MET A 1 33.86 -43.66 -17.54
N ASN A 2 33.19 -44.77 -17.82
CA ASN A 2 32.18 -44.91 -18.87
C ASN A 2 30.85 -44.24 -18.48
N GLY A 3 30.18 -43.64 -19.47
CA GLY A 3 28.76 -43.33 -19.43
C GLY A 3 27.92 -44.46 -20.04
N SER A 4 26.70 -44.62 -19.53
CA SER A 4 25.56 -45.27 -20.20
C SER A 4 24.31 -44.92 -19.38
N GLN A 5 23.42 -44.08 -19.90
CA GLN A 5 22.19 -44.48 -20.60
C GLN A 5 21.29 -45.37 -19.73
N TRP A 6 20.22 -44.77 -19.20
CA TRP A 6 19.09 -45.50 -18.63
C TRP A 6 18.18 -45.98 -19.76
N THR A 7 18.16 -47.30 -19.94
CA THR A 7 17.35 -48.02 -20.92
C THR A 7 15.91 -48.20 -20.44
N VAL A 8 14.97 -48.01 -21.36
CA VAL A 8 13.54 -48.33 -21.24
C VAL A 8 13.33 -49.84 -21.08
N PRO A 9 12.50 -50.33 -20.15
CA PRO A 9 12.14 -51.74 -20.09
C PRO A 9 11.20 -52.11 -21.25
N THR A 10 11.64 -53.08 -22.04
CA THR A 10 10.85 -53.81 -23.04
C THR A 10 10.43 -55.15 -22.44
N ARG A 11 9.25 -55.23 -21.81
CA ARG A 11 8.53 -56.51 -21.72
C ARG A 11 7.05 -56.33 -21.39
N ILE A 12 6.25 -56.96 -22.24
CA ILE A 12 4.82 -57.15 -22.16
C ILE A 12 4.58 -58.43 -21.36
N GLU A 13 3.85 -58.34 -20.24
CA GLU A 13 3.23 -59.50 -19.60
C GLU A 13 1.74 -59.50 -19.96
N ILE A 14 1.33 -60.51 -20.73
CA ILE A 14 -0.08 -60.83 -21.01
C ILE A 14 -0.48 -61.88 -19.99
N GLN A 15 -1.52 -61.61 -19.19
CA GLN A 15 -2.26 -62.66 -18.52
C GLN A 15 -3.77 -62.37 -18.55
N ASP A 16 -4.43 -63.32 -19.20
CA ASP A 16 -5.84 -63.71 -19.17
C ASP A 16 -6.88 -62.78 -19.82
N CYS A 17 -7.20 -63.12 -21.08
CA CYS A 17 -8.40 -62.73 -21.79
C CYS A 17 -9.60 -63.60 -21.36
N VAL A 18 -10.68 -62.96 -20.88
CA VAL A 18 -12.05 -63.45 -21.05
C VAL A 18 -12.93 -62.28 -21.53
N CYS A 19 -13.52 -62.45 -22.71
CA CYS A 19 -14.47 -61.55 -23.41
C CYS A 19 -15.84 -61.63 -22.68
N VAL A 20 -16.76 -60.67 -22.54
CA VAL A 20 -17.23 -59.56 -23.39
C VAL A 20 -18.05 -58.61 -22.50
N CYS A 21 -17.68 -57.32 -22.47
CA CYS A 21 -18.65 -56.22 -22.55
C CYS A 21 -17.85 -55.05 -23.09
N VAL A 22 -17.93 -54.79 -24.41
CA VAL A 22 -17.26 -53.64 -25.02
C VAL A 22 -18.05 -52.39 -24.65
N CYS A 23 -18.02 -52.00 -23.36
CA CYS A 23 -18.03 -50.59 -23.06
C CYS A 23 -16.70 -50.09 -23.59
N VAL A 24 -16.73 -49.41 -24.74
CA VAL A 24 -15.64 -48.54 -25.13
C VAL A 24 -15.54 -47.50 -24.01
N CYS A 25 -14.78 -47.81 -22.96
CA CYS A 25 -14.28 -46.80 -22.06
C CYS A 25 -13.32 -45.98 -22.92
N VAL A 26 -13.89 -45.00 -23.62
CA VAL A 26 -13.13 -43.84 -24.04
C VAL A 26 -12.63 -43.29 -22.73
N CYS A 27 -11.39 -43.62 -22.39
CA CYS A 27 -10.68 -42.96 -21.32
C CYS A 27 -10.47 -41.55 -21.85
N VAL A 28 -11.48 -40.70 -21.69
CA VAL A 28 -11.36 -39.28 -21.89
C VAL A 28 -10.41 -38.88 -20.77
N CYS A 29 -9.12 -38.83 -21.08
CA CYS A 29 -8.15 -38.11 -20.28
C CYS A 29 -8.65 -36.67 -20.26
N VAL A 30 -9.51 -36.34 -19.30
CA VAL A 30 -9.86 -34.96 -19.00
C VAL A 30 -8.57 -34.37 -18.44
N PHE A 31 -7.76 -33.80 -19.32
CA PHE A 31 -6.72 -32.87 -18.93
C PHE A 31 -7.44 -31.71 -18.26
N SER A 32 -7.59 -31.79 -16.93
CA SER A 32 -7.94 -30.63 -16.13
C SER A 32 -6.73 -29.71 -16.19
N SER A 33 -6.73 -28.79 -17.15
CA SER A 33 -5.80 -27.68 -17.15
C SER A 33 -6.17 -26.83 -15.95
N ASN A 34 -5.50 -27.10 -14.83
CA ASN A 34 -5.66 -26.32 -13.61
C ASN A 34 -5.00 -24.95 -13.84
N THR A 35 -5.69 -24.11 -14.62
CA THR A 35 -5.26 -22.77 -14.98
C THR A 35 -5.49 -21.88 -13.78
N THR A 36 -4.48 -21.79 -12.90
CA THR A 36 -4.47 -20.82 -11.83
C THR A 36 -4.54 -19.42 -12.43
N ARG A 37 -5.61 -18.66 -12.17
CA ARG A 37 -5.78 -17.29 -12.64
C ARG A 37 -5.39 -16.29 -11.56
N LYS A 38 -5.03 -15.08 -11.98
CA LYS A 38 -4.86 -13.94 -11.06
C LYS A 38 -6.19 -13.72 -10.33
N ARG A 39 -6.10 -13.38 -9.05
CA ARG A 39 -7.25 -12.92 -8.25
C ARG A 39 -7.85 -11.65 -8.90
N ASP A 40 -9.17 -11.50 -8.85
CA ASP A 40 -9.87 -10.33 -9.40
C ASP A 40 -10.16 -9.26 -8.33
N ASP A 41 -10.25 -9.61 -7.04
CA ASP A 41 -10.53 -8.69 -5.92
C ASP A 41 -9.26 -8.06 -5.30
N TYR A 42 -8.18 -7.88 -6.06
CA TYR A 42 -6.97 -7.23 -5.55
C TYR A 42 -7.10 -5.71 -5.53
N LEU A 43 -6.33 -5.05 -4.66
CA LEU A 43 -6.37 -3.61 -4.50
C LEU A 43 -5.61 -2.93 -5.64
N GLU A 44 -6.26 -1.97 -6.29
CA GLU A 44 -5.62 -1.11 -7.29
C GLU A 44 -4.68 -0.08 -6.60
N TRP A 45 -3.75 0.47 -7.37
CA TRP A 45 -2.67 1.32 -6.83
C TRP A 45 -3.17 2.56 -6.07
N PRO A 46 -4.11 3.36 -6.59
CA PRO A 46 -4.61 4.54 -5.89
C PRO A 46 -5.25 4.19 -4.54
N GLU A 47 -6.05 3.13 -4.49
CA GLU A 47 -6.70 2.62 -3.29
C GLU A 47 -5.67 2.15 -2.27
N TYR A 48 -4.64 1.44 -2.73
CA TYR A 48 -3.52 1.03 -1.88
C TYR A 48 -2.79 2.23 -1.26
N PHE A 49 -2.39 3.22 -2.05
CA PHE A 49 -1.64 4.36 -1.52
C PHE A 49 -2.49 5.25 -0.62
N MET A 50 -3.79 5.37 -0.91
CA MET A 50 -4.71 6.06 -0.03
C MET A 50 -4.91 5.28 1.28
N ALA A 51 -5.05 3.96 1.23
CA ALA A 51 -5.12 3.12 2.43
C ALA A 51 -3.86 3.25 3.29
N VAL A 52 -2.67 3.33 2.69
CA VAL A 52 -1.43 3.61 3.43
C VAL A 52 -1.47 4.99 4.11
N ALA A 53 -2.01 6.02 3.46
CA ALA A 53 -2.16 7.34 4.08
C ALA A 53 -3.10 7.29 5.30
N PHE A 54 -4.26 6.63 5.19
CA PHE A 54 -5.18 6.46 6.33
C PHE A 54 -4.59 5.59 7.44
N LEU A 55 -3.89 4.50 7.10
CA LEU A 55 -3.21 3.67 8.09
C LEU A 55 -2.12 4.47 8.83
N SER A 56 -1.41 5.33 8.11
CA SER A 56 -0.39 6.20 8.71
C SER A 56 -1.00 7.22 9.66
N ALA A 57 -2.21 7.72 9.36
CA ALA A 57 -2.95 8.62 10.25
C ALA A 57 -3.19 8.00 11.64
N GLN A 58 -3.39 6.67 11.71
CA GLN A 58 -3.59 5.95 12.99
C GLN A 58 -2.37 6.00 13.93
N ARG A 59 -1.19 6.43 13.44
CA ARG A 59 -0.02 6.69 14.30
C ARG A 59 -0.04 8.06 14.98
N SER A 60 -0.92 8.97 14.56
CA SER A 60 -1.07 10.27 15.19
C SER A 60 -1.56 10.12 16.62
N LYS A 61 -0.94 10.87 17.55
CA LYS A 61 -1.40 10.98 18.95
C LYS A 61 -2.35 12.15 19.18
N ASP A 62 -2.66 12.92 18.14
CA ASP A 62 -3.59 14.03 18.23
C ASP A 62 -5.00 13.51 18.56
N PRO A 63 -5.62 13.89 19.68
CA PRO A 63 -6.92 13.37 20.08
C PRO A 63 -8.07 13.93 19.22
N SER A 64 -7.86 15.03 18.51
CA SER A 64 -8.92 15.72 17.77
C SER A 64 -8.95 15.37 16.28
N SER A 65 -7.78 15.18 15.68
CA SER A 65 -7.65 15.05 14.22
C SER A 65 -6.48 14.17 13.86
N GLN A 66 -6.73 13.09 13.12
CA GLN A 66 -5.69 12.20 12.62
C GLN A 66 -5.63 12.32 11.10
N VAL A 67 -4.50 12.80 10.59
CA VAL A 67 -4.25 12.99 9.16
C VAL A 67 -2.97 12.25 8.81
N GLY A 68 -2.99 11.56 7.67
CA GLY A 68 -1.84 10.88 7.12
C GLY A 68 -1.61 11.27 5.66
N ALA A 69 -0.36 11.09 5.23
CA ALA A 69 0.09 11.39 3.88
C ALA A 69 1.10 10.33 3.40
N CYS A 70 1.06 10.04 2.11
CA CYS A 70 1.93 9.09 1.44
C CYS A 70 2.43 9.70 0.12
N ILE A 71 3.75 9.68 -0.10
CA ILE A 71 4.39 10.17 -1.31
C ILE A 71 4.90 8.98 -2.11
N VAL A 72 4.56 8.96 -3.39
CA VAL A 72 4.80 7.84 -4.30
C VAL A 72 5.50 8.35 -5.55
N ASN A 73 6.53 7.64 -6.01
CA ASN A 73 7.24 7.99 -7.24
C ASN A 73 6.54 7.43 -8.50
N PRO A 74 6.98 7.81 -9.72
CA PRO A 74 6.39 7.31 -10.96
C PRO A 74 6.48 5.78 -11.17
N GLU A 75 7.36 5.08 -10.45
CA GLU A 75 7.46 3.62 -10.46
C GLU A 75 6.60 2.95 -9.38
N ASN A 76 5.61 3.66 -8.81
CA ASN A 76 4.72 3.16 -7.76
C ASN A 76 5.45 2.71 -6.49
N LYS A 77 6.55 3.35 -6.14
CA LYS A 77 7.28 3.11 -4.88
C LYS A 77 6.99 4.21 -3.89
N ILE A 78 6.70 3.82 -2.66
CA ILE A 78 6.52 4.76 -1.55
C ILE A 78 7.89 5.33 -1.19
N VAL A 79 8.03 6.64 -1.33
CA VAL A 79 9.26 7.37 -1.04
C VAL A 79 9.17 8.20 0.22
N GLY A 80 7.97 8.44 0.76
CA GLY A 80 7.77 9.18 2.00
C GLY A 80 6.41 8.90 2.62
N ILE A 81 6.35 8.86 3.95
CA ILE A 81 5.13 8.67 4.73
C ILE A 81 5.13 9.66 5.89
N GLY A 82 3.98 10.24 6.19
CA GLY A 82 3.81 11.17 7.30
C GLY A 82 2.44 11.08 7.95
N TYR A 83 2.38 11.52 9.20
CA TYR A 83 1.16 11.76 9.96
C TYR A 83 1.35 13.02 10.80
N ASN A 84 0.27 13.65 11.25
CA ASN A 84 0.38 14.85 12.09
C ASN A 84 0.84 14.50 13.51
N GLY A 85 1.82 15.24 14.02
CA GLY A 85 2.43 14.98 15.32
C GLY A 85 3.39 16.09 15.76
N MET A 86 3.91 15.98 16.98
CA MET A 86 4.94 16.91 17.46
C MET A 86 6.28 16.71 16.71
N PRO A 87 7.19 17.69 16.73
CA PRO A 87 8.49 17.57 16.08
C PRO A 87 9.35 16.46 16.70
N ASN A 88 10.32 15.95 15.95
CA ASN A 88 11.24 14.92 16.42
C ASN A 88 11.97 15.35 17.70
N GLY A 89 11.94 14.50 18.72
CA GLY A 89 12.59 14.75 20.01
C GLY A 89 11.79 15.62 20.98
N CYS A 90 10.60 16.09 20.59
CA CYS A 90 9.66 16.72 21.50
C CYS A 90 8.76 15.66 22.14
N ASP A 91 8.51 15.79 23.44
CA ASP A 91 7.64 14.88 24.18
C ASP A 91 6.17 15.22 23.95
N ASP A 92 5.39 14.22 23.55
CA ASP A 92 3.95 14.35 23.30
C ASP A 92 3.15 14.52 24.61
N ASP A 93 3.73 14.18 25.76
CA ASP A 93 3.08 14.35 27.08
C ASP A 93 3.37 15.72 27.70
N LEU A 94 4.43 16.41 27.25
CA LEU A 94 4.81 17.75 27.72
C LEU A 94 4.20 18.86 26.87
N LEU A 95 4.04 18.64 25.57
CA LEU A 95 3.46 19.63 24.67
C LEU A 95 1.92 19.53 24.64
N PRO A 96 1.22 20.68 24.57
CA PRO A 96 -0.23 20.70 24.65
C PRO A 96 -0.87 20.16 23.36
N TRP A 97 -1.88 19.30 23.52
CA TRP A 97 -2.76 18.86 22.43
C TRP A 97 -4.06 19.67 22.30
N SER A 98 -4.32 20.57 23.25
CA SER A 98 -5.56 21.36 23.27
C SER A 98 -5.66 22.28 22.07
N ARG A 99 -6.89 22.45 21.58
CA ARG A 99 -7.23 23.42 20.51
C ARG A 99 -7.53 24.82 21.05
N THR A 100 -7.80 24.93 22.34
CA THR A 100 -8.24 26.16 22.99
C THR A 100 -7.55 26.30 24.34
N ALA A 101 -6.98 27.47 24.57
CA ALA A 101 -6.39 27.89 25.83
C ALA A 101 -6.37 29.43 25.86
N ASP A 102 -6.13 30.01 27.04
CA ASP A 102 -6.05 31.46 27.21
C ASP A 102 -4.82 32.04 26.49
N ASP A 103 -3.67 31.34 26.56
CA ASP A 103 -2.49 31.62 25.76
C ASP A 103 -2.43 30.72 24.53
N ARG A 104 -2.03 31.28 23.39
CA ARG A 104 -1.79 30.54 22.15
C ARG A 104 -0.67 29.51 22.30
N LEU A 105 0.32 29.77 23.15
CA LEU A 105 1.43 28.85 23.42
C LEU A 105 1.00 27.59 24.19
N ASP A 106 -0.18 27.62 24.81
CA ASP A 106 -0.79 26.47 25.49
C ASP A 106 -1.72 25.67 24.57
N THR A 107 -1.68 25.94 23.27
CA THR A 107 -2.41 25.18 22.23
C THR A 107 -1.45 24.35 21.38
N LYS A 108 -1.97 23.35 20.66
CA LYS A 108 -1.14 22.51 19.78
C LYS A 108 -0.58 23.22 18.55
N TYR A 109 -1.23 24.30 18.09
CA TYR A 109 -0.98 24.90 16.77
C TYR A 109 0.45 25.42 16.53
N PRO A 110 1.18 25.95 17.53
CA PRO A 110 2.57 26.38 17.33
C PRO A 110 3.55 25.22 17.12
N TYR A 111 3.20 24.00 17.58
CA TYR A 111 4.15 22.89 17.68
C TYR A 111 3.82 21.74 16.71
N VAL A 112 2.53 21.47 16.47
CA VAL A 112 2.10 20.36 15.62
C VAL A 112 2.62 20.53 14.20
N CYS A 113 3.30 19.48 13.72
CA CYS A 113 3.68 19.32 12.33
C CYS A 113 2.58 18.55 11.59
N HIS A 114 2.22 19.04 10.40
CA HIS A 114 1.22 18.40 9.56
C HIS A 114 1.77 17.14 8.86
N ALA A 115 0.86 16.27 8.42
CA ALA A 115 1.21 15.00 7.79
C ALA A 115 2.04 15.18 6.51
N GLU A 116 1.70 16.18 5.70
CA GLU A 116 2.34 16.51 4.44
C GLU A 116 3.78 16.98 4.64
N LEU A 117 3.99 17.83 5.66
CA LEU A 117 5.32 18.29 6.07
C LEU A 117 6.16 17.08 6.49
N ASN A 118 5.63 16.24 7.38
CA ASN A 118 6.32 15.06 7.86
C ASN A 118 6.62 14.07 6.72
N ALA A 119 5.72 13.89 5.76
CA ALA A 119 5.96 13.01 4.61
C ALA A 119 7.10 13.49 3.70
N ILE A 120 7.21 14.81 3.48
CA ILE A 120 8.31 15.40 2.68
C ILE A 120 9.64 15.30 3.41
N MET A 121 9.63 15.47 4.74
CA MET A 121 10.83 15.42 5.57
C MET A 121 11.32 13.99 5.80
N ASN A 122 10.40 13.03 5.93
CA ASN A 122 10.70 11.60 6.12
C ASN A 122 11.01 10.84 4.83
N LYS A 123 11.24 11.55 3.72
CA LYS A 123 11.52 10.91 2.43
C LYS A 123 12.81 10.08 2.49
N ASN A 124 12.79 8.92 1.85
CA ASN A 124 13.96 8.06 1.66
C ASN A 124 14.67 8.28 0.31
N SER A 125 14.26 9.32 -0.42
CA SER A 125 14.80 9.73 -1.71
C SER A 125 15.54 11.07 -1.60
N ALA A 126 16.44 11.35 -2.55
CA ALA A 126 17.16 12.62 -2.60
C ALA A 126 16.20 13.82 -2.75
N ASP A 127 15.16 13.65 -3.56
CA ASP A 127 14.06 14.61 -3.71
C ASP A 127 12.73 13.89 -3.99
N VAL A 128 11.64 14.65 -4.03
CA VAL A 128 10.28 14.16 -4.34
C VAL A 128 9.74 14.79 -5.63
N LYS A 129 10.64 15.20 -6.55
CA LYS A 129 10.23 15.83 -7.81
C LYS A 129 9.46 14.85 -8.67
N GLY A 130 8.31 15.28 -9.17
CA GLY A 130 7.47 14.45 -10.04
C GLY A 130 6.80 13.27 -9.34
N CYS A 131 6.85 13.21 -8.01
CA CYS A 131 6.09 12.24 -7.22
C CYS A 131 4.61 12.66 -7.10
N THR A 132 3.76 11.74 -6.66
CA THR A 132 2.34 11.95 -6.35
C THR A 132 2.18 11.90 -4.84
N MET A 133 1.40 12.82 -4.26
CA MET A 133 1.07 12.80 -2.83
C MET A 133 -0.39 12.41 -2.64
N TYR A 134 -0.62 11.36 -1.85
CA TYR A 134 -1.92 10.91 -1.36
C TYR A 134 -2.06 11.42 0.07
N VAL A 135 -3.16 12.11 0.36
CA VAL A 135 -3.38 12.73 1.67
C VAL A 135 -4.84 12.55 2.09
N ALA A 136 -5.07 12.27 3.36
CA ALA A 136 -6.41 12.05 3.92
C ALA A 136 -7.26 13.32 4.01
N LEU A 137 -6.62 14.51 4.03
CA LEU A 137 -7.26 15.81 4.13
C LEU A 137 -6.62 16.81 3.15
N PHE A 138 -7.39 17.75 2.63
CA PHE A 138 -6.86 18.79 1.74
C PHE A 138 -5.78 19.62 2.46
N PRO A 139 -4.61 19.85 1.83
CA PRO A 139 -3.49 20.50 2.49
C PRO A 139 -3.76 21.97 2.76
N CYS A 140 -3.31 22.45 3.93
CA CYS A 140 -3.38 23.87 4.24
C CYS A 140 -2.45 24.69 3.32
N ASN A 141 -2.63 26.01 3.30
CA ASN A 141 -1.82 26.93 2.51
C ASN A 141 -0.30 26.79 2.79
N GLU A 142 0.11 26.54 4.03
CA GLU A 142 1.53 26.32 4.36
C GLU A 142 2.06 24.99 3.80
N CYS A 143 1.29 23.90 3.92
CA CYS A 143 1.65 22.62 3.32
C CYS A 143 1.65 22.67 1.79
N ALA A 144 0.72 23.41 1.18
CA ALA A 144 0.68 23.62 -0.26
C ALA A 144 1.97 24.31 -0.77
N LYS A 145 2.46 25.33 -0.05
CA LYS A 145 3.75 25.97 -0.37
C LYS A 145 4.89 24.94 -0.32
N LEU A 146 4.95 24.11 0.72
CA LEU A 146 5.97 23.06 0.86
C LEU A 146 5.91 22.04 -0.29
N ILE A 147 4.72 21.57 -0.64
CA ILE A 147 4.51 20.61 -1.74
C ILE A 147 4.97 21.20 -3.08
N ILE A 148 4.65 22.47 -3.35
CA ILE A 148 5.08 23.17 -4.56
C ILE A 148 6.60 23.28 -4.61
N GLN A 149 7.22 23.72 -3.51
CA GLN A 149 8.67 23.95 -3.41
C GLN A 149 9.49 22.65 -3.40
N ALA A 150 8.99 21.57 -2.78
CA ALA A 150 9.66 20.27 -2.76
C ALA A 150 9.80 19.63 -4.15
N GLY A 151 9.05 20.15 -5.13
CA GLY A 151 9.20 19.85 -6.53
C GLY A 151 7.92 19.28 -7.10
N ARG A 152 7.02 20.18 -7.56
CA ARG A 152 5.78 19.88 -8.31
C ARG A 152 5.37 18.40 -8.21
N ALA A 153 4.87 17.99 -7.04
CA ALA A 153 4.25 16.69 -6.94
C ALA A 153 3.07 16.68 -7.92
N ARG A 154 3.19 15.94 -9.03
CA ARG A 154 2.14 15.91 -10.07
C ARG A 154 1.02 15.04 -9.52
N GLY A 155 -0.10 15.67 -9.20
CA GLY A 155 -1.25 14.96 -8.66
C GLY A 155 -1.22 14.94 -7.14
N LEU A 156 -1.85 15.94 -6.54
CA LEU A 156 -2.42 15.76 -5.22
C LEU A 156 -3.68 14.92 -5.44
N CYS A 157 -3.59 13.62 -5.19
CA CYS A 157 -4.76 12.75 -5.30
C CYS A 157 -5.55 12.88 -3.99
N LEU A 158 -6.59 13.69 -4.05
CA LEU A 158 -7.50 13.95 -2.94
C LEU A 158 -8.62 12.93 -3.00
N MET A 159 -8.64 12.01 -2.05
CA MET A 159 -9.87 11.30 -1.72
C MET A 159 -10.46 12.07 -0.55
N PRO A 160 -11.61 12.75 -0.71
CA PRO A 160 -12.34 13.22 0.45
C PRO A 160 -12.65 12.00 1.33
N GLN A 161 -12.39 12.14 2.64
CA GLN A 161 -12.59 11.14 3.69
C GLN A 161 -13.89 10.31 3.55
N PHE A 162 -14.93 10.90 2.95
CA PHE A 162 -16.23 10.29 2.70
C PHE A 162 -16.24 9.04 1.80
N ILE A 163 -15.21 8.77 0.98
CA ILE A 163 -15.24 7.61 0.06
C ILE A 163 -14.80 6.31 0.77
N PHE A 164 -13.98 6.38 1.82
CA PHE A 164 -13.48 5.19 2.53
C PHE A 164 -14.37 4.75 3.71
N SER A 165 -15.26 5.61 4.21
CA SER A 165 -16.22 5.24 5.26
C SER A 165 -17.34 4.31 4.79
N ASP A 166 -17.53 4.16 3.48
CA ASP A 166 -18.57 3.27 2.93
C ASP A 166 -18.05 1.86 2.60
N HIS A 167 -16.78 1.55 2.87
CA HIS A 167 -16.14 0.27 2.51
C HIS A 167 -15.46 -0.47 3.69
N PHE A 168 -15.60 0.02 4.92
CA PHE A 168 -15.15 -0.65 6.15
C PHE A 168 -16.18 -0.54 7.29
#